data_AF-A0A2M6P106-F1
#
_entry.id   AF-A0A2M6P106-F1
#
_cell.length_a   1.000
_cell.length_b   1.000
_cell.length_c   1.000
_cell.angle_alpha   90.00
_cell.angle_beta   90.00
_cell.angle_gamma   90.00
#
_symmetry.space_group_name_H-M   'P 1'
#
loop_
_entity.id
_entity.type
_entity.pdbx_description
1 polymer ?
#
loop_
_entity_poly.entity_id
_entity_poly.type
_entity_poly.pdbx_seq_one_letter_code
_entity_poly.pdbx_strand_id
1 'polypeptide(L)'
;MTDFRLSPQDVSPHELSAGQKTGFVLLLVFAILVVGVGFLQMRNTIYNPFAVRTAKEVRDLNSLVDNETLLLQSTDTDGDGLYDYDELTFYETSPYLPDTDSDGINDNIEIEQGTDPLCPKGSVCETVD
;
A
#
# COMPACT_ATOMS: atom_id res chain seq x y z
N MET A 1 -45.96 -78.01 -33.78
CA MET A 1 -46.27 -77.62 -32.40
C MET A 1 -45.20 -78.19 -31.49
N THR A 2 -44.14 -77.44 -31.26
CA THR A 2 -43.34 -77.51 -30.02
C THR A 2 -42.70 -76.14 -29.86
N ASP A 3 -43.03 -75.51 -28.74
CA ASP A 3 -42.79 -74.12 -28.44
C ASP A 3 -41.31 -73.74 -28.34
N PHE A 4 -41.04 -72.55 -28.86
CA PHE A 4 -39.88 -71.73 -28.63
C PHE A 4 -39.78 -71.36 -27.14
N ARG A 5 -38.67 -71.72 -26.50
CA ARG A 5 -38.29 -71.13 -25.21
C ARG A 5 -36.80 -70.80 -25.24
N LEU A 6 -36.48 -69.56 -25.62
CA LEU A 6 -35.20 -68.96 -25.29
C LEU A 6 -35.13 -68.82 -23.77
N SER A 7 -34.11 -69.42 -23.17
CA SER A 7 -33.76 -69.19 -21.78
C SER A 7 -33.21 -67.76 -21.66
N PRO A 8 -33.69 -66.94 -20.71
CA PRO A 8 -33.08 -65.64 -20.46
C PRO A 8 -31.68 -65.88 -19.89
N GLN A 9 -30.65 -65.45 -20.63
CA GLN A 9 -29.30 -65.31 -20.10
C GLN A 9 -29.34 -64.17 -19.08
N ASP A 10 -29.19 -64.54 -17.83
CA ASP A 10 -29.20 -63.71 -16.64
C ASP A 10 -28.02 -62.73 -16.66
N VAL A 11 -28.30 -61.44 -16.90
CA VAL A 11 -27.30 -60.38 -16.72
C VAL A 11 -27.30 -60.04 -15.24
N SER A 12 -26.50 -60.77 -14.46
CA SER A 12 -26.35 -60.50 -13.04
C SER A 12 -25.85 -59.06 -12.82
N PRO A 13 -26.53 -58.24 -11.99
CA PRO A 13 -26.02 -56.91 -11.67
C PRO A 13 -24.69 -57.07 -10.94
N HIS A 14 -23.67 -56.33 -11.38
CA HIS A 14 -22.36 -56.32 -10.74
C HIS A 14 -22.46 -55.64 -9.36
N GLU A 15 -22.89 -56.41 -8.35
CA GLU A 15 -22.93 -56.02 -6.95
C GLU A 15 -21.50 -56.00 -6.40
N LEU A 16 -20.97 -54.82 -6.09
CA LEU A 16 -19.62 -54.71 -5.53
C LEU A 16 -19.54 -55.43 -4.18
N SER A 17 -18.48 -56.24 -4.00
CA SER A 17 -18.19 -56.90 -2.72
C SER A 17 -17.97 -55.88 -1.60
N ALA A 18 -18.30 -56.25 -0.37
CA ALA A 18 -18.15 -55.38 0.81
C ALA A 18 -16.74 -54.79 0.93
N GLY A 19 -15.70 -55.55 0.57
CA GLY A 19 -14.31 -55.08 0.55
C GLY A 19 -13.97 -54.07 -0.56
N GLN A 20 -14.70 -54.09 -1.68
CA GLN A 20 -14.52 -53.11 -2.75
C GLN A 20 -15.26 -51.79 -2.44
N LYS A 21 -16.41 -51.89 -1.76
CA LYS A 21 -17.16 -50.70 -1.27
C LYS A 21 -16.35 -49.94 -0.23
N THR A 22 -15.70 -50.63 0.71
CA THR A 22 -14.83 -49.97 1.71
C THR A 22 -13.60 -49.33 1.06
N GLY A 23 -13.02 -49.95 0.04
CA GLY A 23 -11.92 -49.36 -0.73
C GLY A 23 -12.31 -48.06 -1.44
N PHE A 24 -13.47 -48.03 -2.09
CA PHE A 24 -13.97 -46.82 -2.75
C PHE A 24 -14.25 -45.68 -1.75
N VAL A 25 -14.85 -46.01 -0.60
CA VAL A 25 -15.10 -45.03 0.47
C VAL A 25 -13.80 -44.45 1.01
N LEU A 26 -12.79 -45.28 1.26
CA LEU A 26 -11.49 -44.83 1.76
C LEU A 26 -10.78 -43.91 0.74
N LEU A 27 -10.84 -44.26 -0.55
CA LEU A 27 -10.29 -43.42 -1.62
C LEU A 27 -11.00 -42.06 -1.73
N LEU A 28 -12.32 -42.03 -1.56
CA LEU A 28 -13.10 -40.80 -1.61
C LEU A 28 -12.74 -39.88 -0.44
N VAL A 29 -12.63 -40.42 0.78
CA VAL A 29 -12.20 -39.66 1.96
C VAL A 29 -10.77 -39.13 1.78
N PHE A 30 -9.85 -39.95 1.30
CA PHE A 30 -8.47 -39.54 1.04
C PHE A 30 -8.38 -38.43 -0.01
N ALA A 31 -9.15 -38.53 -1.10
CA ALA A 31 -9.20 -37.51 -2.14
C ALA A 31 -9.70 -36.15 -1.58
N ILE A 32 -10.75 -36.16 -0.75
CA ILE A 32 -11.26 -34.94 -0.10
C ILE A 32 -10.20 -34.33 0.82
N LEU A 33 -9.49 -35.16 1.60
CA LEU A 33 -8.43 -34.68 2.49
C LEU A 33 -7.27 -34.04 1.71
N VAL A 34 -6.81 -34.67 0.62
CA VAL A 34 -5.74 -34.13 -0.21
C VAL A 34 -6.12 -32.79 -0.83
N VAL A 35 -7.34 -32.68 -1.37
CA VAL A 35 -7.84 -31.43 -1.95
C VAL A 35 -8.02 -30.35 -0.87
N GLY A 36 -8.56 -30.71 0.30
CA GLY A 36 -8.77 -29.78 1.41
C GLY A 36 -7.46 -29.24 1.98
N VAL A 37 -6.49 -30.11 2.26
CA VAL A 37 -5.16 -29.72 2.75
C VAL A 37 -4.41 -28.90 1.69
N GLY A 38 -4.48 -29.32 0.42
CA GLY A 38 -3.89 -28.58 -0.70
C GLY A 38 -4.46 -27.17 -0.85
N PHE A 39 -5.79 -27.02 -0.74
CA PHE A 39 -6.45 -25.72 -0.78
C PHE A 39 -6.07 -24.83 0.41
N LEU A 40 -5.98 -25.40 1.63
CA LEU A 40 -5.52 -24.67 2.82
C LEU A 40 -4.06 -24.20 2.70
N GLN A 41 -3.18 -25.04 2.18
CA GLN A 41 -1.77 -24.70 1.96
C GLN A 41 -1.61 -23.64 0.86
N MET A 42 -2.35 -23.78 -0.24
CA MET A 42 -2.36 -22.79 -1.32
C MET A 42 -2.87 -21.44 -0.85
N ARG A 43 -3.95 -21.42 -0.05
CA ARG A 43 -4.44 -20.20 0.60
C ARG A 43 -3.34 -19.58 1.46
N ASN A 44 -2.75 -20.32 2.39
CA ASN A 44 -1.74 -19.76 3.28
C ASN A 44 -0.53 -19.20 2.52
N THR A 45 -0.05 -19.89 1.49
CA THR A 45 1.12 -19.44 0.70
C THR A 45 0.80 -18.25 -0.21
N ILE A 46 -0.41 -18.17 -0.78
CA ILE A 46 -0.79 -17.07 -1.70
C ILE A 46 -1.23 -15.82 -0.93
N TYR A 47 -1.96 -15.94 0.18
CA TYR A 47 -2.49 -14.76 0.89
C TYR A 47 -1.51 -14.14 1.87
N ASN A 48 -0.54 -14.91 2.41
CA ASN A 48 0.44 -14.38 3.37
C ASN A 48 1.37 -13.28 2.82
N PRO A 49 1.89 -13.32 1.58
CA PRO A 49 2.72 -12.24 1.03
C PRO A 49 1.95 -10.96 0.66
N PHE A 50 0.62 -11.02 0.54
CA PHE A 50 -0.25 -9.86 0.25
C PHE A 50 -1.10 -9.43 1.44
N ALA A 51 -0.87 -10.01 2.62
CA ALA A 51 -1.47 -9.52 3.84
C ALA A 51 -0.91 -8.10 4.08
N VAL A 52 -1.72 -7.11 3.70
CA VAL A 52 -1.40 -5.69 3.74
C VAL A 52 -0.76 -5.35 5.08
N ARG A 53 0.55 -5.07 5.08
CA ARG A 53 1.32 -4.66 6.27
C ARG A 53 1.20 -3.15 6.50
N THR A 54 -0.02 -2.61 6.40
CA THR A 54 -0.28 -1.16 6.54
C THR A 54 0.22 -0.59 7.85
N ALA A 55 0.12 -1.34 8.96
CA ALA A 55 0.46 -0.81 10.28
C ALA A 55 1.97 -0.72 10.58
N LYS A 56 2.83 -1.43 9.85
CA LYS A 56 4.30 -1.38 10.06
C LYS A 56 4.99 -0.48 9.04
N GLU A 57 4.57 -0.54 7.77
CA GLU A 57 5.12 0.32 6.71
C GLU A 57 4.84 1.81 6.97
N VAL A 58 3.60 2.16 7.37
CA VAL A 58 3.21 3.54 7.68
C VAL A 58 3.89 4.06 8.95
N ARG A 59 4.18 3.17 9.91
CA ARG A 59 4.92 3.54 11.13
C ARG A 59 6.38 3.88 10.83
N ASP A 60 7.00 3.12 9.94
CA ASP A 60 8.38 3.35 9.52
C ASP A 60 8.47 4.60 8.60
N LEU A 61 7.45 4.90 7.78
CA LEU A 61 7.38 6.16 7.00
C LEU A 61 7.18 7.41 7.87
N ASN A 62 6.21 7.39 8.80
CA ASN A 62 5.95 8.55 9.66
C ASN A 62 7.18 8.92 10.50
N SER A 63 7.96 7.93 10.93
CA SER A 63 9.20 8.17 11.68
C SER A 63 10.34 8.77 10.86
N LEU A 64 10.29 8.72 9.52
CA LEU A 64 11.26 9.39 8.64
C LEU A 64 10.82 10.82 8.35
N VAL A 65 9.52 11.01 8.10
CA VAL A 65 8.92 12.34 7.88
C VAL A 65 9.08 13.23 9.12
N ASP A 66 8.85 12.69 10.33
CA ASP A 66 9.01 13.44 11.57
C ASP A 66 10.45 13.93 11.77
N ASN A 67 11.47 13.18 11.31
CA ASN A 67 12.86 13.61 11.45
C ASN A 67 13.25 14.68 10.43
N GLU A 68 12.73 14.63 9.20
CA GLU A 68 13.04 15.64 8.18
C GLU A 68 12.40 16.99 8.52
N THR A 69 11.14 16.99 8.98
CA THR A 69 10.47 18.24 9.36
C THR A 69 11.10 18.89 10.60
N LEU A 70 11.57 18.09 11.56
CA LEU A 70 12.27 18.61 12.74
C LEU A 70 13.62 19.26 12.39
N LEU A 71 14.31 18.76 11.37
CA LEU A 71 15.56 19.39 10.91
C LEU A 71 15.29 20.76 10.31
N LEU A 72 14.29 20.89 9.44
CA LEU A 72 13.91 22.16 8.80
C LEU A 72 13.47 23.22 9.81
N GLN A 73 12.85 22.84 10.94
CA GLN A 73 12.45 23.78 11.99
C GLN A 73 13.62 24.41 12.77
N SER A 74 14.82 23.89 12.61
CA SER A 74 16.02 24.36 13.33
C SER A 74 17.19 24.69 12.41
N THR A 75 16.99 24.55 11.10
CA THR A 75 17.97 24.87 10.07
C THR A 75 17.57 26.18 9.44
N ASP A 76 18.56 27.03 9.23
CA ASP A 76 18.50 28.29 8.49
C ASP A 76 19.64 28.18 7.48
N THR A 77 19.29 27.74 6.27
CA THR A 77 20.25 27.23 5.28
C THR A 77 21.02 28.35 4.59
N ASP A 78 20.39 29.50 4.37
CA ASP A 78 21.03 30.65 3.73
C ASP A 78 21.49 31.74 4.72
N GLY A 79 21.10 31.62 5.99
CA GLY A 79 21.60 32.44 7.09
C GLY A 79 20.98 33.83 7.13
N ASP A 80 19.80 34.02 6.55
CA ASP A 80 19.09 35.30 6.60
C ASP A 80 18.46 35.54 7.99
N GLY A 81 18.19 34.48 8.75
CA GLY A 81 17.57 34.51 10.08
C GLY A 81 16.13 33.96 10.12
N LEU A 82 15.64 33.40 9.02
CA LEU A 82 14.38 32.67 8.89
C LEU A 82 14.69 31.16 8.81
N TYR A 83 13.88 30.33 9.49
CA TYR A 83 14.10 28.88 9.44
C TYR A 83 13.54 28.28 8.15
N ASP A 84 14.21 27.29 7.56
CA ASP A 84 13.82 26.65 6.31
C ASP A 84 12.35 26.14 6.34
N TYR A 85 11.90 25.68 7.51
CA TYR A 85 10.52 25.26 7.69
C TYR A 85 9.53 26.42 7.52
N ASP A 86 9.85 27.58 8.06
CA ASP A 86 8.98 28.76 8.03
C ASP A 86 8.92 29.34 6.61
N GLU A 87 10.05 29.39 5.93
CA GLU A 87 10.16 29.78 4.52
C GLU A 87 9.27 28.92 3.63
N LEU A 88 9.42 27.60 3.70
CA LEU A 88 8.68 26.66 2.86
C LEU A 88 7.19 26.55 3.21
N THR A 89 6.82 26.80 4.47
CA THR A 89 5.46 26.52 4.97
C THR A 89 4.58 27.76 5.08
N PHE A 90 5.14 28.93 5.38
CA PHE A 90 4.37 30.14 5.68
C PHE A 90 4.61 31.28 4.69
N TYR A 91 5.86 31.50 4.30
CA TYR A 91 6.24 32.68 3.50
C TYR A 91 6.43 32.37 2.01
N GLU A 92 6.53 31.08 1.67
CA GLU A 92 6.79 30.59 0.31
C GLU A 92 8.08 31.16 -0.29
N THR A 93 9.02 31.55 0.56
CA THR A 93 10.36 32.02 0.21
C THR A 93 11.33 30.85 0.00
N SER A 94 12.52 31.16 -0.49
CA SER A 94 13.53 30.17 -0.88
C SER A 94 14.57 29.97 0.24
N PRO A 95 14.68 28.76 0.84
CA PRO A 95 15.66 28.48 1.91
C PRO A 95 17.13 28.43 1.48
N TYR A 96 17.41 28.86 0.26
CA TYR A 96 18.75 28.89 -0.31
C TYR A 96 19.14 30.29 -0.79
N LEU A 97 18.25 31.27 -0.62
CA LEU A 97 18.40 32.63 -1.12
C LEU A 97 17.94 33.59 -0.03
N PRO A 98 18.85 34.34 0.61
CA PRO A 98 18.47 35.26 1.67
C PRO A 98 17.48 36.34 1.26
N ASP A 99 17.33 36.56 -0.05
CA ASP A 99 16.50 37.55 -0.73
C ASP A 99 15.88 36.81 -1.93
N THR A 100 14.63 36.38 -1.77
CA THR A 100 13.95 35.50 -2.72
C THR A 100 13.58 36.23 -4.01
N ASP A 101 13.19 37.49 -3.92
CA ASP A 101 12.74 38.29 -5.06
C ASP A 101 13.86 39.09 -5.75
N SER A 102 15.05 39.08 -5.14
CA SER A 102 16.29 39.68 -5.61
C SER A 102 16.29 41.21 -5.71
N ASP A 103 15.57 41.89 -4.81
CA ASP A 103 15.51 43.36 -4.76
C ASP A 103 16.60 44.03 -3.88
N GLY A 104 17.36 43.20 -3.14
CA GLY A 104 18.43 43.59 -2.23
C GLY A 104 18.03 43.71 -0.76
N ILE A 105 16.85 43.25 -0.36
CA ILE A 105 16.38 43.16 1.02
C ILE A 105 16.17 41.68 1.36
N ASN A 106 16.62 41.25 2.54
CA ASN A 106 16.43 39.87 2.93
C ASN A 106 14.97 39.57 3.29
N ASP A 107 14.52 38.35 3.03
CA ASP A 107 13.14 37.90 3.25
C ASP A 107 12.71 38.13 4.71
N ASN A 108 13.57 37.80 5.68
CA ASN A 108 13.28 38.03 7.09
C ASN A 108 13.05 39.52 7.44
N ILE A 109 13.79 40.44 6.83
CA ILE A 109 13.67 41.88 7.06
C ILE A 109 12.35 42.38 6.47
N GLU A 110 11.97 41.88 5.30
CA GLU A 110 10.70 42.23 4.67
C GLU A 110 9.50 41.79 5.51
N ILE A 111 9.55 40.55 6.02
CA ILE A 111 8.54 40.01 6.93
C ILE A 111 8.45 40.85 8.22
N GLU A 112 9.59 41.21 8.82
CA GLU A 112 9.62 42.10 10.00
C GLU A 112 9.04 43.50 9.73
N GLN A 113 9.20 43.99 8.50
CA GLN A 113 8.66 45.28 8.04
C GLN A 113 7.21 45.20 7.56
N GLY A 114 6.68 43.99 7.38
CA GLY A 114 5.35 43.73 6.84
C GLY A 114 5.24 44.01 5.34
N THR A 115 6.35 43.92 4.60
CA THR A 115 6.34 43.87 3.13
C THR A 115 6.22 42.42 2.64
N ASP A 116 6.05 42.24 1.34
CA ASP A 116 5.89 40.93 0.72
C ASP A 116 7.27 40.45 0.21
N PRO A 117 7.86 39.38 0.80
CA PRO A 117 9.20 38.90 0.44
C PRO A 117 9.29 38.24 -0.96
N LEU A 118 8.15 38.13 -1.65
CA LEU A 118 8.08 37.64 -3.03
C LEU A 118 7.91 38.79 -4.02
N CYS A 119 7.93 40.04 -3.54
CA CYS A 119 7.57 41.21 -4.31
C CYS A 119 8.64 42.30 -4.33
N PRO A 120 9.38 42.42 -5.46
CA PRO A 120 10.52 43.32 -5.50
C PRO A 120 10.12 44.75 -5.20
N LYS A 121 10.83 45.42 -4.31
CA LYS A 121 10.56 46.79 -3.88
C LYS A 121 10.35 47.74 -5.06
N GLY A 122 9.21 48.43 -5.01
CA GLY A 122 8.81 49.39 -6.04
C GLY A 122 8.17 48.75 -7.28
N SER A 123 7.99 47.43 -7.28
CA SER A 123 7.15 46.72 -8.25
C SER A 123 5.72 46.64 -7.77
N VAL A 124 4.81 46.30 -8.68
CA VAL A 124 3.41 46.01 -8.36
C VAL A 124 3.23 44.52 -8.44
N CYS A 125 3.07 43.86 -7.29
CA CYS A 125 2.73 42.45 -7.21
C CYS A 125 1.24 42.36 -6.90
N GLU A 126 0.53 41.67 -7.78
CA GLU A 126 -0.91 41.54 -7.67
C GLU A 126 -1.20 40.44 -6.65
N THR A 127 -1.71 40.80 -5.48
CA THR A 127 -2.29 39.82 -4.56
C THR A 127 -3.53 39.26 -5.23
N VAL A 128 -3.51 37.97 -5.57
CA VAL A 128 -4.70 37.29 -6.11
C VAL A 128 -5.69 37.16 -4.95
N ASP A 129 -6.68 38.06 -4.90
CA ASP A 129 -7.83 38.04 -3.99
C ASP A 129 -8.63 36.73 -4.06
#